data_AF-A0A536B4T7-F1
#
_entry.id   AF-A0A536B4T7-F1
#
_cell.length_a   1.000
_cell.length_b   1.000
_cell.length_c   1.000
_cell.angle_alpha   90.00
_cell.angle_beta   90.00
_cell.angle_gamma   90.00
#
_symmetry.space_group_name_H-M   'P 1'
#
loop_
_entity.id
_entity.type
_entity.pdbx_description
1 polymer ?
#
loop_
_entity_poly.entity_id
_entity_poly.type
_entity_poly.pdbx_seq_one_letter_code
_entity_poly.pdbx_strand_id
1 'polypeptide(L)'
;MLAVNRPGGESVRPARMVVASQVWRQRAPVELFVDFEFLPDLNDDFAAFPRKGGQSLIFQIGSGTYQDARWRFEQFTVQDLSLAAEARMIDAWLAHLQKVAAAAGCHLGDARLVHWSPAETSNFERAYDNARARHPDRDWPVLLWFDLLHDVVQAEPLVVRGAFSFSLKPIARSLHALGHIQTNWGDGLADGAGAMAGAWSAEVEAKRKGVALNATEIMGEIARYNEVDCRVMAEILDYLRRER
;
A
#
# COMPACT_ATOMS: atom_id res chain seq x y z
N MET A 1 20.63 13.08 -4.15
CA MET A 1 20.14 13.60 -2.85
C MET A 1 20.85 14.88 -2.39
N LEU A 2 22.17 14.88 -2.18
CA LEU A 2 22.87 16.00 -1.52
C LEU A 2 22.76 17.38 -2.21
N ALA A 3 22.61 17.45 -3.54
CA ALA A 3 22.51 18.73 -4.26
C ALA A 3 21.11 19.39 -4.16
N VAL A 4 20.03 18.60 -4.08
CA VAL A 4 18.63 19.07 -3.99
C VAL A 4 18.30 19.65 -2.60
N ASN A 5 19.00 19.16 -1.58
CA ASN A 5 18.87 19.63 -0.19
C ASN A 5 19.76 20.85 0.13
N ARG A 6 20.42 21.46 -0.87
CA ARG A 6 21.18 22.72 -0.67
C ARG A 6 20.27 23.95 -0.86
N PRO A 7 20.48 25.04 -0.10
CA PRO A 7 19.80 26.30 -0.33
C PRO A 7 19.99 26.79 -1.77
N GLY A 8 18.92 27.22 -2.44
CA GLY A 8 18.96 27.76 -3.81
C GLY A 8 18.99 26.73 -4.95
N GLY A 9 18.99 25.43 -4.65
CA GLY A 9 18.88 24.37 -5.67
C GLY A 9 17.45 24.15 -6.18
N GLU A 10 17.28 23.23 -7.13
CA GLU A 10 15.97 22.68 -7.50
C GLU A 10 15.33 21.93 -6.31
N SER A 11 14.01 21.91 -6.22
CA SER A 11 13.26 21.24 -5.14
C SER A 11 12.94 19.78 -5.44
N VAL A 12 12.88 19.39 -6.72
CA VAL A 12 12.62 18.04 -7.21
C VAL A 12 13.53 17.73 -8.40
N ARG A 13 14.14 16.55 -8.43
CA ARG A 13 14.97 16.07 -9.56
C ARG A 13 14.72 14.59 -9.86
N PRO A 14 14.75 14.18 -11.13
CA PRO A 14 14.74 15.04 -12.32
C PRO A 14 13.43 15.84 -12.40
N ALA A 15 13.43 16.96 -13.13
CA ALA A 15 12.20 17.72 -13.38
C ALA A 15 11.19 16.88 -14.20
N ARG A 16 11.69 16.04 -15.09
CA ARG A 16 10.90 15.11 -15.90
C ARG A 16 11.48 13.71 -15.81
N MET A 17 10.64 12.73 -15.52
CA MET A 17 11.03 11.31 -15.53
C MET A 17 10.95 10.69 -16.93
N VAL A 18 12.05 10.14 -17.41
CA VAL A 18 12.27 9.41 -18.66
C VAL A 18 12.80 8.00 -18.35
N VAL A 19 12.00 7.20 -17.64
CA VAL A 19 12.27 5.78 -17.43
C VAL A 19 12.08 4.97 -18.72
N ALA A 20 12.73 3.81 -18.85
CA ALA A 20 12.73 3.04 -20.10
C ALA A 20 11.33 2.66 -20.59
N SER A 21 10.44 2.23 -19.68
CA SER A 21 9.03 1.97 -19.99
C SER A 21 8.19 3.21 -19.74
N GLN A 22 7.49 3.72 -20.75
CA GLN A 22 6.60 4.89 -20.60
C GLN A 22 5.14 4.52 -20.34
N VAL A 23 4.83 3.23 -20.13
CA VAL A 23 3.47 2.69 -19.94
C VAL A 23 2.76 3.35 -18.75
N TRP A 24 3.50 3.72 -17.71
CA TRP A 24 2.99 4.42 -16.53
C TRP A 24 2.48 5.84 -16.82
N ARG A 25 2.96 6.50 -17.88
CA ARG A 25 2.47 7.84 -18.26
C ARG A 25 1.06 7.80 -18.82
N GLN A 26 0.70 6.69 -19.46
CA GLN A 26 -0.65 6.46 -19.95
C GLN A 26 -1.50 5.93 -18.80
N ARG A 27 -2.66 6.56 -18.55
CA ARG A 27 -3.63 6.04 -17.60
C ARG A 27 -4.21 4.73 -18.15
N ALA A 28 -4.19 3.68 -17.34
CA ALA A 28 -4.95 2.47 -17.66
C ALA A 28 -6.47 2.76 -17.57
N PRO A 29 -7.34 1.92 -18.16
CA PRO A 29 -8.79 2.05 -18.03
C PRO A 29 -9.24 2.11 -16.57
N VAL A 30 -8.57 1.32 -15.72
CA VAL A 30 -8.73 1.32 -14.27
C VAL A 30 -7.36 1.30 -13.61
N GLU A 31 -7.17 2.17 -12.62
CA GLU A 31 -6.02 2.17 -11.73
C GLU A 31 -6.51 2.00 -10.30
N LEU A 32 -6.00 0.97 -9.63
CA LEU A 32 -6.29 0.64 -8.25
C LEU A 32 -5.00 0.77 -7.46
N PHE A 33 -4.99 1.67 -6.48
CA PHE A 33 -3.86 1.91 -5.59
C PHE A 33 -4.07 1.08 -4.34
N VAL A 34 -3.18 0.13 -4.11
CA VAL A 34 -3.37 -0.92 -3.10
C VAL A 34 -2.22 -0.88 -2.11
N ASP A 35 -2.57 -0.93 -0.84
CA ASP A 35 -1.62 -1.07 0.27
C ASP A 35 -2.08 -2.17 1.24
N PHE A 36 -1.12 -2.92 1.76
CA PHE A 36 -1.36 -4.07 2.64
C PHE A 36 -0.74 -3.83 4.00
N GLU A 37 -1.51 -4.10 5.05
CA GLU A 37 -0.98 -4.24 6.39
C GLU A 37 -0.88 -5.73 6.73
N PHE A 38 0.29 -6.17 7.17
CA PHE A 38 0.56 -7.55 7.51
C PHE A 38 1.33 -7.67 8.82
N LEU A 39 1.04 -8.73 9.58
CA LEU A 39 1.85 -9.12 10.72
C LEU A 39 2.93 -10.07 10.22
N PRO A 40 4.23 -9.80 10.42
CA PRO A 40 5.31 -10.60 9.85
C PRO A 40 5.35 -12.01 10.46
N ASP A 41 4.97 -12.16 11.73
CA ASP A 41 5.12 -13.39 12.50
C ASP A 41 3.92 -13.59 13.44
N LEU A 42 2.83 -14.14 12.92
CA LEU A 42 1.80 -14.64 13.82
C LEU A 42 2.32 -15.89 14.52
N ASN A 43 2.41 -15.85 15.87
CA ASN A 43 2.59 -17.02 16.72
C ASN A 43 3.89 -17.82 16.49
N ASP A 44 5.04 -17.15 16.37
CA ASP A 44 6.34 -17.82 16.53
C ASP A 44 6.48 -18.29 17.99
N ASP A 45 6.46 -19.60 18.21
CA ASP A 45 6.64 -20.22 19.54
C ASP A 45 8.13 -20.39 19.89
N PHE A 46 9.03 -19.91 19.03
CA PHE A 46 10.49 -20.02 19.14
C PHE A 46 11.02 -21.45 19.22
N ALA A 47 10.20 -22.47 18.93
CA ALA A 47 10.60 -23.87 19.01
C ALA A 47 11.72 -24.23 18.02
N ALA A 48 11.88 -23.44 16.95
CA ALA A 48 12.89 -23.61 15.90
C ALA A 48 14.06 -22.61 15.95
N PHE A 49 14.21 -21.83 17.04
CA PHE A 49 15.26 -20.82 17.17
C PHE A 49 16.67 -21.41 16.91
N PRO A 50 17.55 -20.75 16.11
CA PRO A 50 17.46 -19.37 15.60
C PRO A 50 16.71 -19.21 14.27
N ARG A 51 16.05 -20.25 13.75
CA ARG A 51 15.20 -20.11 12.56
C ARG A 51 13.91 -19.44 12.99
N LYS A 52 13.59 -18.33 12.33
CA LYS A 52 12.35 -17.60 12.50
C LYS A 52 11.16 -18.52 12.19
N GLY A 53 10.26 -18.68 13.17
CA GLY A 53 8.95 -19.31 12.99
C GLY A 53 7.88 -18.26 12.67
N GLY A 54 6.62 -18.71 12.56
CA GLY A 54 5.50 -17.84 12.18
C GLY A 54 5.34 -17.65 10.68
N GLN A 55 4.14 -17.30 10.25
CA GLN A 55 3.84 -16.94 8.86
C GLN A 55 3.25 -15.53 8.84
N SER A 56 3.65 -14.73 7.85
CA SER A 56 3.10 -13.38 7.69
C SER A 56 1.62 -13.47 7.36
N LEU A 57 0.76 -12.69 8.01
CA LEU A 57 -0.69 -12.67 7.76
C LEU A 57 -1.12 -11.26 7.37
N ILE A 58 -1.80 -11.11 6.24
CA ILE A 58 -2.42 -9.85 5.84
C ILE A 58 -3.66 -9.66 6.71
N PHE A 59 -3.69 -8.60 7.50
CA PHE A 59 -4.83 -8.30 8.39
C PHE A 59 -5.65 -7.11 7.91
N GLN A 60 -5.10 -6.30 7.00
CA GLN A 60 -5.81 -5.18 6.38
C GLN A 60 -5.37 -4.96 4.93
N ILE A 61 -6.32 -4.59 4.08
CA ILE A 61 -6.10 -4.19 2.69
C ILE A 61 -6.81 -2.86 2.44
N GLY A 62 -6.07 -1.88 1.95
CA GLY A 62 -6.60 -0.63 1.41
C GLY A 62 -6.65 -0.71 -0.10
N SER A 63 -7.75 -0.25 -0.70
CA SER A 63 -7.88 -0.15 -2.15
C SER A 63 -8.54 1.16 -2.54
N GLY A 64 -7.78 2.00 -3.22
CA GLY A 64 -8.24 3.30 -3.70
C GLY A 64 -8.28 3.40 -5.22
N THR A 65 -9.22 4.17 -5.76
CA THR A 65 -9.31 4.43 -7.20
C THR A 65 -9.96 5.80 -7.46
N TYR A 66 -9.69 6.37 -8.63
CA TYR A 66 -10.41 7.54 -9.11
C TYR A 66 -11.56 7.12 -10.03
N GLN A 67 -12.79 7.46 -9.64
CA GLN A 67 -13.99 7.31 -10.46
C GLN A 67 -14.63 8.68 -10.65
N ASP A 68 -14.86 9.09 -11.90
CA ASP A 68 -15.38 10.42 -12.25
C ASP A 68 -14.61 11.58 -11.59
N ALA A 69 -13.27 11.47 -11.61
CA ALA A 69 -12.34 12.41 -10.95
C ALA A 69 -12.52 12.55 -9.42
N ARG A 70 -13.23 11.61 -8.78
CA ARG A 70 -13.39 11.56 -7.31
C ARG A 70 -12.66 10.36 -6.75
N TRP A 71 -11.95 10.58 -5.65
CA TRP A 71 -11.32 9.50 -4.89
C TRP A 71 -12.39 8.61 -4.26
N ARG A 72 -12.26 7.31 -4.48
CA ARG A 72 -13.05 6.25 -3.84
C ARG A 72 -12.08 5.33 -3.14
N PHE A 73 -12.39 4.98 -1.91
CA PHE A 73 -11.58 4.09 -1.09
C PHE A 73 -12.46 3.03 -0.47
N GLU A 74 -11.99 1.79 -0.48
CA GLU A 74 -12.57 0.69 0.25
C GLU A 74 -11.49 0.01 1.07
N GLN A 75 -11.88 -0.39 2.28
CA GLN A 75 -11.00 -0.95 3.28
C GLN A 75 -11.52 -2.32 3.69
N PHE A 76 -10.61 -3.28 3.77
CA PHE A 76 -10.91 -4.65 4.14
C PHE A 76 -10.08 -4.99 5.37
N THR A 77 -10.73 -5.37 6.47
CA THR A 77 -10.05 -5.79 7.71
C THR A 77 -10.55 -7.15 8.14
N VAL A 78 -9.64 -8.00 8.60
CA VAL A 78 -10.00 -9.28 9.20
C VAL A 78 -10.85 -9.10 10.47
N GLN A 79 -11.76 -10.04 10.73
CA GLN A 79 -12.58 -10.04 11.95
C GLN A 79 -11.81 -10.53 13.18
N ASP A 80 -10.75 -11.30 12.96
CA ASP A 80 -9.83 -11.87 13.93
C ASP A 80 -8.52 -12.25 13.21
N LEU A 81 -7.43 -12.47 13.95
CA LEU A 81 -6.15 -12.88 13.38
C LEU A 81 -6.09 -14.38 13.05
N SER A 82 -6.99 -14.86 12.19
CA SER A 82 -6.98 -16.24 11.68
C SER A 82 -6.85 -16.32 10.16
N LEU A 83 -6.34 -17.45 9.68
CA LEU A 83 -6.28 -17.79 8.25
C LEU A 83 -7.67 -17.73 7.59
N ALA A 84 -8.71 -18.18 8.29
CA ALA A 84 -10.07 -18.15 7.75
C ALA A 84 -10.57 -16.71 7.55
N ALA A 85 -10.22 -15.80 8.46
CA ALA A 85 -10.57 -14.39 8.34
C ALA A 85 -9.76 -13.68 7.25
N GLU A 86 -8.45 -13.97 7.13
CA GLU A 86 -7.59 -13.52 6.02
C GLU A 86 -8.20 -13.93 4.66
N ALA A 87 -8.58 -15.19 4.50
CA ALA A 87 -9.16 -15.69 3.26
C ALA A 87 -10.47 -14.96 2.89
N ARG A 88 -11.39 -14.78 3.86
CA ARG A 88 -12.64 -14.04 3.63
C ARG A 88 -12.39 -12.58 3.23
N MET A 89 -11.39 -11.95 3.85
CA MET A 89 -11.00 -10.57 3.53
C MET A 89 -10.45 -10.47 2.11
N ILE A 90 -9.56 -11.39 1.70
CA ILE A 90 -8.99 -11.41 0.35
C ILE A 90 -10.08 -11.71 -0.69
N ASP A 91 -11.00 -12.64 -0.43
CA ASP A 91 -12.15 -12.90 -1.32
C ASP A 91 -12.98 -11.62 -1.54
N ALA A 92 -13.29 -10.89 -0.46
CA ALA A 92 -14.06 -9.65 -0.53
C ALA A 92 -13.31 -8.57 -1.31
N TRP A 93 -12.00 -8.43 -1.08
CA TRP A 93 -11.16 -7.50 -1.82
C TRP A 93 -11.08 -7.83 -3.31
N LEU A 94 -10.85 -9.10 -3.68
CA LEU A 94 -10.82 -9.53 -5.08
C LEU A 94 -12.17 -9.30 -5.77
N ALA A 95 -13.29 -9.56 -5.10
CA ALA A 95 -14.62 -9.26 -5.61
C ALA A 95 -14.82 -7.75 -5.84
N HIS A 96 -14.28 -6.90 -4.95
CA HIS A 96 -14.27 -5.45 -5.15
C HIS A 96 -13.46 -5.05 -6.39
N LEU A 97 -12.25 -5.58 -6.57
CA LEU A 97 -11.44 -5.28 -7.76
C LEU A 97 -12.17 -5.65 -9.06
N GLN A 98 -12.78 -6.84 -9.09
CA GLN A 98 -13.59 -7.31 -10.21
C GLN A 98 -14.77 -6.37 -10.49
N LYS A 99 -15.47 -5.94 -9.43
CA LYS A 99 -16.59 -5.00 -9.55
C LYS A 99 -16.15 -3.65 -10.11
N VAL A 100 -15.01 -3.12 -9.66
CA VAL A 100 -14.46 -1.84 -10.18
C VAL A 100 -14.07 -1.97 -11.65
N ALA A 101 -13.37 -3.05 -12.03
CA ALA A 101 -13.02 -3.31 -13.43
C ALA A 101 -14.26 -3.44 -14.32
N ALA A 102 -15.26 -4.24 -13.90
CA ALA A 102 -16.49 -4.44 -14.63
C ALA A 102 -17.29 -3.13 -14.79
N ALA A 103 -17.32 -2.27 -13.77
CA ALA A 103 -17.98 -0.97 -13.84
C ALA A 103 -17.33 -0.02 -14.86
N ALA A 104 -16.04 -0.20 -15.14
CA ALA A 104 -15.31 0.51 -16.19
C ALA A 104 -15.38 -0.19 -17.56
N GLY A 105 -16.08 -1.32 -17.67
CA GLY A 105 -16.23 -2.09 -18.91
C GLY A 105 -14.97 -2.86 -19.31
N CYS A 106 -14.08 -3.19 -18.36
CA CYS A 106 -12.86 -3.98 -18.61
C CYS A 106 -12.78 -5.23 -17.72
N HIS A 107 -11.87 -6.14 -18.06
CA HIS A 107 -11.55 -7.27 -17.18
C HIS A 107 -10.56 -6.84 -16.10
N LEU A 108 -10.48 -7.60 -15.00
CA LEU A 108 -9.50 -7.33 -13.94
C LEU A 108 -8.05 -7.36 -14.46
N GLY A 109 -7.76 -8.21 -15.45
CA GLY A 109 -6.44 -8.27 -16.09
C GLY A 109 -6.06 -7.03 -16.89
N ASP A 110 -7.03 -6.17 -17.22
CA ASP A 110 -6.79 -4.88 -17.89
C ASP A 110 -6.57 -3.73 -16.88
N ALA A 111 -6.88 -3.97 -15.59
CA ALA A 111 -6.68 -2.99 -14.54
C ALA A 111 -5.21 -2.96 -14.10
N ARG A 112 -4.73 -1.77 -13.74
CA ARG A 112 -3.39 -1.60 -13.17
C ARG A 112 -3.49 -1.54 -11.65
N LEU A 113 -2.93 -2.54 -10.98
CA LEU A 113 -2.80 -2.53 -9.52
C LEU A 113 -1.48 -1.86 -9.14
N VAL A 114 -1.56 -0.59 -8.78
CA VAL A 114 -0.41 0.21 -8.37
C VAL A 114 -0.14 -0.03 -6.89
N HIS A 115 1.11 -0.33 -6.55
CA HIS A 115 1.57 -0.39 -5.17
C HIS A 115 2.92 0.31 -5.02
N TRP A 116 3.37 0.47 -3.77
CA TRP A 116 4.69 0.99 -3.43
C TRP A 116 5.44 -0.06 -2.62
N SER A 117 6.40 -0.74 -3.24
CA SER A 117 7.20 -1.72 -2.50
C SER A 117 7.98 -1.06 -1.36
N PRO A 118 8.21 -1.77 -0.24
CA PRO A 118 9.28 -1.41 0.67
C PRO A 118 10.61 -1.33 -0.10
N ALA A 119 11.48 -0.39 0.27
CA ALA A 119 12.79 -0.24 -0.38
C ALA A 119 13.74 -1.44 -0.13
N GLU A 120 13.38 -2.34 0.78
CA GLU A 120 14.07 -3.61 1.02
C GLU A 120 13.50 -4.71 0.12
N THR A 121 14.37 -5.57 -0.41
CA THR A 121 14.08 -6.54 -1.46
C THR A 121 12.91 -7.45 -1.10
N SER A 122 11.78 -7.25 -1.79
CA SER A 122 10.59 -8.12 -1.85
C SER A 122 9.83 -8.33 -0.54
N ASN A 123 8.74 -7.59 -0.32
CA ASN A 123 7.75 -7.93 0.71
C ASN A 123 6.30 -7.77 0.23
N PHE A 124 6.00 -6.87 -0.72
CA PHE A 124 4.62 -6.57 -1.11
C PHE A 124 3.98 -7.60 -2.04
N GLU A 125 4.56 -7.86 -3.23
CA GLU A 125 4.10 -8.96 -4.12
C GLU A 125 4.16 -10.30 -3.39
N ARG A 126 5.21 -10.48 -2.59
CA ARG A 126 5.35 -11.63 -1.69
C ARG A 126 4.21 -11.72 -0.67
N ALA A 127 3.60 -10.63 -0.19
CA ALA A 127 2.52 -10.75 0.78
C ALA A 127 1.31 -11.49 0.20
N TYR A 128 0.86 -11.09 -1.00
CA TYR A 128 -0.24 -11.75 -1.69
C TYR A 128 0.15 -13.14 -2.20
N ASP A 129 1.35 -13.32 -2.76
CA ASP A 129 1.81 -14.65 -3.17
C ASP A 129 2.00 -15.61 -2.00
N ASN A 130 2.48 -15.13 -0.85
CA ASN A 130 2.54 -15.91 0.37
C ASN A 130 1.11 -16.25 0.86
N ALA A 131 0.15 -15.33 0.74
CA ALA A 131 -1.24 -15.62 1.04
C ALA A 131 -1.78 -16.73 0.12
N ARG A 132 -1.56 -16.65 -1.20
CA ARG A 132 -1.92 -17.71 -2.14
C ARG A 132 -1.29 -19.06 -1.77
N ALA A 133 -0.02 -19.07 -1.35
CA ALA A 133 0.65 -20.28 -0.90
C ALA A 133 0.08 -20.85 0.41
N ARG A 134 -0.41 -19.99 1.31
CA ARG A 134 -1.10 -20.39 2.56
C ARG A 134 -2.51 -20.90 2.34
N HIS A 135 -3.17 -20.47 1.26
CA HIS A 135 -4.55 -20.79 0.93
C HIS A 135 -4.63 -21.58 -0.39
N PRO A 136 -4.06 -22.80 -0.48
CA PRO A 136 -3.99 -23.56 -1.72
C PRO A 136 -5.35 -24.06 -2.22
N ASP A 137 -6.37 -24.07 -1.36
CA ASP A 137 -7.77 -24.36 -1.69
C ASP A 137 -8.48 -23.17 -2.35
N ARG A 138 -7.86 -21.99 -2.36
CA ARG A 138 -8.41 -20.78 -2.98
C ARG A 138 -7.87 -20.61 -4.39
N ASP A 139 -8.78 -20.50 -5.35
CA ASP A 139 -8.45 -20.24 -6.76
C ASP A 139 -8.26 -18.74 -7.02
N TRP A 140 -7.39 -18.10 -6.24
CA TRP A 140 -7.11 -16.68 -6.37
C TRP A 140 -6.23 -16.40 -7.60
N PRO A 141 -6.61 -15.42 -8.44
CA PRO A 141 -5.88 -15.14 -9.68
C PRO A 141 -4.49 -14.59 -9.38
N VAL A 142 -3.58 -14.79 -10.33
CA VAL A 142 -2.35 -14.00 -10.40
C VAL A 142 -2.75 -12.57 -10.77
N LEU A 143 -2.31 -11.60 -9.97
CA LEU A 143 -2.57 -10.19 -10.20
C LEU A 143 -1.39 -9.54 -10.92
N LEU A 144 -1.67 -8.58 -11.80
CA LEU A 144 -0.65 -7.80 -12.48
C LEU A 144 -0.36 -6.53 -11.68
N TRP A 145 0.68 -6.62 -10.85
CA TRP A 145 1.17 -5.50 -10.05
C TRP A 145 1.99 -4.52 -10.90
N PHE A 146 1.89 -3.24 -10.55
CA PHE A 146 2.73 -2.18 -11.07
C PHE A 146 3.41 -1.48 -9.90
N ASP A 147 4.73 -1.67 -9.80
CA ASP A 147 5.51 -1.19 -8.67
C ASP A 147 5.96 0.25 -8.91
N LEU A 148 5.23 1.21 -8.36
CA LEU A 148 5.53 2.63 -8.56
C LEU A 148 6.93 3.01 -8.05
N LEU A 149 7.41 2.32 -7.01
CA LEU A 149 8.74 2.58 -6.47
C LEU A 149 9.81 2.10 -7.45
N HIS A 150 9.80 0.81 -7.79
CA HIS A 150 10.87 0.21 -8.59
C HIS A 150 10.78 0.63 -10.06
N ASP A 151 9.59 0.57 -10.66
CA ASP A 151 9.40 0.77 -12.11
C ASP A 151 9.49 2.25 -12.53
N VAL A 152 9.31 3.17 -11.59
CA VAL A 152 9.33 4.62 -11.85
C VAL A 152 10.35 5.32 -10.97
N VAL A 153 10.06 5.43 -9.67
CA VAL A 153 10.79 6.31 -8.73
C VAL A 153 12.27 5.96 -8.61
N GLN A 154 12.64 4.68 -8.66
CA GLN A 154 14.03 4.22 -8.61
C GLN A 154 14.64 3.95 -9.98
N ALA A 155 13.82 3.53 -10.97
CA ALA A 155 14.28 3.36 -12.36
C ALA A 155 14.92 4.64 -12.90
N GLU A 156 14.38 5.81 -12.52
CA GLU A 156 15.10 7.07 -12.58
C GLU A 156 14.93 7.81 -11.24
N PRO A 157 15.96 7.82 -10.38
CA PRO A 157 15.85 8.27 -9.00
C PRO A 157 15.18 9.64 -8.80
N LEU A 158 13.94 9.64 -8.33
CA LEU A 158 13.21 10.84 -7.92
C LEU A 158 13.72 11.32 -6.56
N VAL A 159 14.44 12.43 -6.57
CA VAL A 159 14.95 13.13 -5.39
C VAL A 159 14.09 14.34 -5.11
N VAL A 160 13.44 14.35 -3.94
CA VAL A 160 12.63 15.47 -3.46
C VAL A 160 13.33 16.13 -2.28
N ARG A 161 13.39 17.46 -2.25
CA ARG A 161 13.96 18.21 -1.13
C ARG A 161 13.23 17.87 0.16
N GLY A 162 13.97 17.49 1.20
CA GLY A 162 13.41 17.04 2.48
C GLY A 162 13.15 15.54 2.56
N ALA A 163 13.21 14.81 1.44
CA ALA A 163 13.13 13.35 1.44
C ALA A 163 14.54 12.76 1.52
N PHE A 164 14.79 11.94 2.54
CA PHE A 164 16.09 11.29 2.80
C PHE A 164 16.08 9.78 2.52
N SER A 165 14.95 9.25 2.04
CA SER A 165 14.78 7.86 1.60
C SER A 165 13.77 7.82 0.45
N PHE A 166 13.68 6.67 -0.23
CA PHE A 166 12.65 6.40 -1.23
C PHE A 166 11.43 5.66 -0.64
N SER A 167 11.23 5.68 0.68
CA SER A 167 9.97 5.20 1.23
C SER A 167 8.85 6.19 0.92
N LEU A 168 7.62 5.68 0.83
CA LEU A 168 6.44 6.46 0.43
C LEU A 168 6.27 7.73 1.27
N LYS A 169 6.29 7.58 2.61
CA LYS A 169 6.01 8.67 3.56
C LYS A 169 7.00 9.85 3.44
N PRO A 170 8.34 9.67 3.44
CA PRO A 170 9.28 10.77 3.20
C PRO A 170 9.11 11.48 1.85
N ILE A 171 8.88 10.74 0.76
CA ILE A 171 8.65 11.32 -0.57
C ILE A 171 7.35 12.13 -0.59
N ALA A 172 6.25 11.53 -0.16
CA ALA A 172 4.93 12.16 -0.14
C ALA A 172 4.89 13.40 0.76
N ARG A 173 5.42 13.33 2.00
CA ARG A 173 5.49 14.50 2.89
C ARG A 173 6.28 15.65 2.29
N SER A 174 7.37 15.34 1.60
CA SER A 174 8.20 16.36 0.95
C SER A 174 7.50 16.99 -0.26
N LEU A 175 6.82 16.19 -1.08
CA LEU A 175 6.00 16.69 -2.19
C LEU A 175 4.82 17.53 -1.70
N HIS A 176 4.18 17.14 -0.59
CA HIS A 176 3.12 17.90 0.05
C HIS A 176 3.64 19.25 0.58
N ALA A 177 4.77 19.25 1.28
CA ALA A 177 5.40 20.47 1.80
C ALA A 177 5.80 21.47 0.69
N LEU A 178 6.08 20.96 -0.52
CA LEU A 178 6.36 21.75 -1.72
C LEU A 178 5.09 22.14 -2.51
N GLY A 179 3.90 21.69 -2.10
CA GLY A 179 2.62 21.98 -2.76
C GLY A 179 2.33 21.15 -4.02
N HIS A 180 3.07 20.06 -4.26
CA HIS A 180 2.90 19.21 -5.45
C HIS A 180 1.78 18.17 -5.31
N ILE A 181 1.50 17.74 -4.08
CA ILE A 181 0.39 16.84 -3.72
C ILE A 181 -0.41 17.44 -2.56
N GLN A 182 -1.64 16.97 -2.33
CA GLN A 182 -2.59 17.57 -1.37
C GLN A 182 -2.71 16.77 -0.08
N THR A 183 -2.50 15.46 -0.14
CA THR A 183 -2.73 14.56 0.99
C THR A 183 -1.50 14.47 1.90
N ASN A 184 -1.73 14.42 3.21
CA ASN A 184 -0.73 14.19 4.25
C ASN A 184 -1.35 13.40 5.42
N TRP A 185 -0.51 12.70 6.20
CA TRP A 185 -0.91 11.85 7.32
C TRP A 185 -1.38 12.59 8.59
N GLY A 186 -1.49 13.92 8.57
CA GLY A 186 -1.78 14.71 9.78
C GLY A 186 -0.76 14.50 10.91
N ASP A 187 -1.13 14.91 12.13
CA ASP A 187 -0.37 14.65 13.36
C ASP A 187 -0.67 13.23 13.87
N GLY A 188 -0.14 12.26 13.15
CA GLY A 188 -0.36 10.84 13.38
C GLY A 188 0.94 10.07 13.59
N LEU A 189 0.98 9.26 14.65
CA LEU A 189 2.14 8.44 15.03
C LEU A 189 2.27 7.13 14.23
N ALA A 190 1.28 6.71 13.45
CA ALA A 190 1.39 5.42 12.79
C ALA A 190 2.35 5.47 11.59
N ASP A 191 3.35 4.60 11.65
CA ASP A 191 4.07 4.04 10.52
C ASP A 191 3.74 2.53 10.47
N GLY A 192 4.28 1.79 9.50
CA GLY A 192 3.99 0.35 9.39
C GLY A 192 4.31 -0.45 10.67
N ALA A 193 5.32 -0.03 11.45
CA ALA A 193 5.61 -0.66 12.75
C ALA A 193 4.53 -0.35 13.81
N GLY A 194 4.06 0.89 13.83
CA GLY A 194 2.91 1.30 14.63
C GLY A 194 1.62 0.56 14.26
N ALA A 195 1.36 0.34 12.97
CA ALA A 195 0.19 -0.42 12.51
C ALA A 195 0.23 -1.88 12.99
N MET A 196 1.38 -2.54 12.89
CA MET A 196 1.57 -3.90 13.40
C MET A 196 1.35 -4.00 14.91
N ALA A 197 1.96 -3.10 15.70
CA ALA A 197 1.78 -3.07 17.14
C ALA A 197 0.34 -2.74 17.53
N GLY A 198 -0.30 -1.83 16.78
CA GLY A 198 -1.71 -1.49 16.92
C GLY A 198 -2.62 -2.69 16.69
N ALA A 199 -2.40 -3.48 15.63
CA ALA A 199 -3.19 -4.67 15.34
C ALA A 199 -3.12 -5.72 16.48
N TRP A 200 -1.94 -5.95 17.07
CA TRP A 200 -1.81 -6.82 18.24
C TRP A 200 -2.56 -6.29 19.45
N SER A 201 -2.47 -4.98 19.72
CA SER A 201 -3.20 -4.34 20.82
C SER A 201 -4.71 -4.45 20.61
N ALA A 202 -5.17 -4.21 19.39
CA ALA A 202 -6.55 -4.32 18.97
C ALA A 202 -7.10 -5.74 19.13
N GLU A 203 -6.32 -6.78 18.81
CA GLU A 203 -6.73 -8.19 18.99
C GLU A 203 -6.95 -8.53 20.47
N VAL A 204 -6.04 -8.09 21.35
CA VAL A 204 -6.19 -8.27 22.81
C VAL A 204 -7.44 -7.54 23.32
N GLU A 205 -7.65 -6.31 22.85
CA GLU A 205 -8.83 -5.52 23.21
C GLU A 205 -10.14 -6.16 22.72
N ALA A 206 -10.16 -6.60 21.47
CA ALA A 206 -11.31 -7.23 20.82
C ALA A 206 -11.75 -8.47 21.59
N LYS A 207 -10.80 -9.35 21.94
CA LYS A 207 -11.04 -10.54 22.79
C LYS A 207 -11.58 -10.17 24.17
N ARG A 208 -11.00 -9.16 24.81
CA ARG A 208 -11.46 -8.67 26.12
C ARG A 208 -12.89 -8.14 26.07
N LYS A 209 -13.26 -7.44 25.00
CA LYS A 209 -14.58 -6.81 24.81
C LYS A 209 -15.61 -7.76 24.16
N GLY A 210 -15.20 -8.91 23.64
CA GLY A 210 -16.08 -9.82 22.90
C GLY A 210 -16.59 -9.23 21.58
N VAL A 211 -15.79 -8.39 20.93
CA VAL A 211 -16.11 -7.74 19.63
C VAL A 211 -15.16 -8.24 18.53
N ALA A 212 -15.52 -8.01 17.27
CA ALA A 212 -14.61 -8.29 16.15
C ALA A 212 -13.43 -7.30 16.14
N LEU A 213 -12.28 -7.74 15.64
CA LEU A 213 -11.05 -6.93 15.53
C LEU A 213 -11.31 -5.62 14.77
N ASN A 214 -12.01 -5.71 13.65
CA ASN A 214 -12.38 -4.57 12.81
C ASN A 214 -13.35 -3.57 13.46
N ALA A 215 -13.92 -3.89 14.63
CA ALA A 215 -14.79 -2.98 15.39
C ALA A 215 -14.02 -2.17 16.45
N THR A 216 -12.71 -2.38 16.59
CA THR A 216 -11.87 -1.64 17.53
C THR A 216 -11.47 -0.26 16.98
N GLU A 217 -11.29 0.70 17.88
CA GLU A 217 -10.91 2.08 17.52
C GLU A 217 -9.52 2.12 16.85
N ILE A 218 -8.59 1.30 17.35
CA ILE A 218 -7.22 1.19 16.81
C ILE A 218 -7.24 0.73 15.35
N MET A 219 -8.07 -0.25 14.99
CA MET A 219 -8.21 -0.65 13.59
C MET A 219 -8.82 0.46 12.73
N GLY A 220 -9.72 1.27 13.30
CA GLY A 220 -10.23 2.48 12.64
C GLY A 220 -9.18 3.57 12.44
N GLU A 221 -8.17 3.65 13.30
CA GLU A 221 -6.98 4.49 13.08
C GLU A 221 -6.15 3.94 11.93
N ILE A 222 -5.76 2.66 11.99
CA ILE A 222 -4.94 2.01 10.96
C ILE A 222 -5.61 2.11 9.58
N ALA A 223 -6.94 1.97 9.50
CA ALA A 223 -7.72 2.19 8.29
C ALA A 223 -7.52 3.59 7.67
N ARG A 224 -7.50 4.65 8.50
CA ARG A 224 -7.30 6.03 8.04
C ARG A 224 -5.88 6.25 7.52
N TYR A 225 -4.87 5.66 8.16
CA TYR A 225 -3.48 5.73 7.66
C TYR A 225 -3.34 5.01 6.31
N ASN A 226 -3.91 3.82 6.20
CA ASN A 226 -3.86 3.00 4.99
C ASN A 226 -4.61 3.65 3.80
N GLU A 227 -5.69 4.41 4.04
CA GLU A 227 -6.29 5.26 3.00
C GLU A 227 -5.30 6.33 2.50
N VAL A 228 -4.59 6.98 3.42
CA VAL A 228 -3.60 8.01 3.07
C VAL A 228 -2.48 7.39 2.23
N ASP A 229 -1.98 6.21 2.58
CA ASP A 229 -0.96 5.47 1.80
C ASP A 229 -1.45 5.20 0.37
N CYS A 230 -2.68 4.73 0.20
CA CYS A 230 -3.27 4.53 -1.13
C CYS A 230 -3.39 5.86 -1.91
N ARG A 231 -3.86 6.92 -1.24
CA ARG A 231 -4.13 8.20 -1.90
C ARG A 231 -2.87 8.94 -2.31
N VAL A 232 -1.82 8.93 -1.48
CA VAL A 232 -0.57 9.60 -1.83
C VAL A 232 0.16 8.90 -2.98
N MET A 233 0.05 7.57 -3.12
CA MET A 233 0.56 6.85 -4.30
C MET A 233 -0.10 7.38 -5.58
N ALA A 234 -1.42 7.57 -5.54
CA ALA A 234 -2.18 8.11 -6.66
C ALA A 234 -1.77 9.55 -6.99
N GLU A 235 -1.64 10.40 -5.98
CA GLU A 235 -1.24 11.80 -6.17
C GLU A 235 0.21 11.94 -6.67
N ILE A 236 1.13 11.08 -6.21
CA ILE A 236 2.51 11.01 -6.71
C ILE A 236 2.52 10.63 -8.18
N LEU A 237 1.84 9.55 -8.56
CA LEU A 237 1.80 9.10 -9.95
C LEU A 237 1.21 10.18 -10.87
N ASP A 238 0.15 10.85 -10.42
CA ASP A 238 -0.47 11.96 -11.16
C ASP A 238 0.44 13.19 -11.26
N TYR A 239 1.18 13.52 -10.20
CA TYR A 239 2.22 14.55 -10.25
C TYR A 239 3.27 14.23 -11.31
N LEU A 240 3.85 13.03 -11.26
CA LEU A 240 4.91 12.60 -12.21
C LEU A 240 4.44 12.60 -13.67
N ARG A 241 3.14 12.36 -13.91
CA ARG A 241 2.53 12.43 -15.25
C ARG A 241 2.38 13.85 -15.76
N ARG A 242 2.08 14.81 -14.89
CA ARG A 242 1.88 16.22 -15.25
C ARG A 242 3.19 16.91 -15.60
N GLU A 243 4.28 16.55 -14.91
CA GLU A 243 5.59 17.15 -15.16
C GLU A 243 6.14 16.71 -16.54
N ARG A 244 6.46 17.74 -17.35
CA ARG A 244 6.94 17.65 -18.74
C ARG A 244 8.42 17.95 -18.83
#